data_AF-T4VL56-F1
#
_entry.id   AF-T4VL56-F1
#
_cell.length_a   1.000
_cell.length_b   1.000
_cell.length_c   1.000
_cell.angle_alpha   90.00
_cell.angle_beta   90.00
_cell.angle_gamma   90.00
#
_symmetry.space_group_name_H-M   'P 1'
#
loop_
_entity.id
_entity.type
_entity.pdbx_description
1 polymer ?
#
loop_
_entity_poly.entity_id
_entity_poly.type
_entity_poly.pdbx_seq_one_letter_code
_entity_poly.pdbx_strand_id
1 'polypeptide(L)'
;MKIIADYHTHTVYSHGKGSIEDNVKVAIEKNIEKIGISDHGYKHIAYGVKYDNIAKMREEIDRLNEKYPEIEILLGMECNILDDKGNIDVDYKISKMLDYTMAGYHFGSMPTSIKSALNHTFNYLRIKGHCKDYNTRAVINAIENNDLFIVTHPGDKGDVYIDEVAKAAAKHNTLLEINSHHGNLSVEQINKVKNIGVEFVIGSDAHTPNNVGNFEKALEIAKEANLDFSLIKNIKL
;
A
#
# COMPACT_ATOMS: atom_id res chain seq x y z
N MET A 1 2.14 -23.34 2.97
CA MET A 1 2.08 -21.88 2.84
C MET A 1 1.95 -21.22 4.21
N LYS A 2 2.97 -20.47 4.61
CA LYS A 2 3.04 -19.64 5.82
C LYS A 2 3.04 -18.17 5.40
N ILE A 3 2.26 -17.32 6.07
CA ILE A 3 2.38 -15.88 5.94
C ILE A 3 3.61 -15.41 6.71
N ILE A 4 4.51 -14.68 6.05
CA ILE A 4 5.71 -14.11 6.67
C ILE A 4 5.42 -12.72 7.20
N ALA A 5 4.75 -11.88 6.41
CA ALA A 5 4.54 -10.48 6.74
C ALA A 5 3.16 -9.95 6.36
N ASP A 6 2.67 -8.96 7.11
CA ASP A 6 1.56 -8.10 6.73
C ASP A 6 2.02 -6.65 6.68
N TYR A 7 2.24 -6.12 5.47
CA TYR A 7 2.80 -4.77 5.28
C TYR A 7 1.74 -3.67 5.18
N HIS A 8 0.45 -4.01 5.19
CA HIS A 8 -0.62 -3.04 4.99
C HIS A 8 -1.62 -3.10 6.14
N THR A 9 -1.35 -2.34 7.20
CA THR A 9 -2.22 -2.25 8.38
C THR A 9 -2.36 -0.79 8.85
N HIS A 10 -3.54 -0.44 9.35
CA HIS A 10 -3.90 0.91 9.78
C HIS A 10 -4.24 0.92 11.26
N THR A 11 -4.03 2.05 11.91
CA THR A 11 -4.25 2.24 13.35
C THR A 11 -5.05 3.52 13.62
N VAL A 12 -5.24 3.85 14.91
CA VAL A 12 -5.83 5.12 15.35
C VAL A 12 -5.05 6.37 14.91
N TYR A 13 -3.84 6.22 14.37
CA TYR A 13 -3.08 7.35 13.85
C TYR A 13 -3.63 7.89 12.52
N SER A 14 -4.37 7.07 11.75
CA SER A 14 -5.17 7.48 10.58
C SER A 14 -6.67 7.24 10.80
N HIS A 15 -7.31 6.36 10.02
CA HIS A 15 -8.71 5.94 10.20
C HIS A 15 -8.90 4.46 10.55
N GLY A 16 -7.81 3.79 10.94
CA GLY A 16 -7.91 2.49 11.58
C GLY A 16 -8.48 2.59 13.01
N LYS A 17 -8.64 1.43 13.62
CA LYS A 17 -9.01 1.27 15.04
C LYS A 17 -7.92 0.46 15.72
N GLY A 18 -7.79 0.64 17.03
CA GLY A 18 -6.76 -0.02 17.83
C GLY A 18 -5.40 0.69 17.75
N SER A 19 -4.59 0.45 18.77
CA SER A 19 -3.21 0.91 18.85
C SER A 19 -2.29 0.07 17.96
N ILE A 20 -1.04 0.54 17.79
CA ILE A 20 0.02 -0.25 17.14
C ILE A 20 0.19 -1.58 17.88
N GLU A 21 0.23 -1.55 19.23
CA GLU A 21 0.40 -2.76 20.04
C GLU A 21 -0.75 -3.76 19.88
N ASP A 22 -1.99 -3.30 19.63
CA ASP A 22 -3.12 -4.20 19.37
C ASP A 22 -2.93 -4.97 18.06
N ASN A 23 -2.48 -4.30 16.99
CA ASN A 23 -2.15 -4.96 15.72
C ASN A 23 -0.99 -5.97 15.89
N VAL A 24 0.05 -5.59 16.62
CA VAL A 24 1.21 -6.44 16.92
C VAL A 24 0.81 -7.72 17.65
N LYS A 25 -0.04 -7.63 18.68
CA LYS A 25 -0.54 -8.80 19.41
C LYS A 25 -1.27 -9.78 18.51
N VAL A 26 -2.16 -9.29 17.63
CA VAL A 26 -2.88 -10.16 16.68
C VAL A 26 -1.92 -10.79 15.67
N ALA A 27 -0.91 -10.06 15.18
CA ALA A 27 0.10 -10.62 14.28
C ALA A 27 0.91 -11.75 14.94
N ILE A 28 1.31 -11.59 16.21
CA ILE A 28 2.00 -12.62 16.99
C ILE A 28 1.09 -13.85 17.17
N GLU A 29 -0.18 -13.66 17.54
CA GLU A 29 -1.16 -14.76 17.66
C GLU A 29 -1.31 -15.55 16.35
N LYS A 30 -1.17 -14.88 15.21
CA LYS A 30 -1.22 -15.47 13.86
C LYS A 30 0.13 -15.99 13.35
N ASN A 31 1.19 -15.95 14.16
CA ASN A 31 2.54 -16.37 13.81
C ASN A 31 3.13 -15.63 12.58
N ILE A 32 2.76 -14.35 12.42
CA ILE A 32 3.34 -13.46 11.42
C ILE A 32 4.69 -12.96 11.95
N GLU A 33 5.73 -13.04 11.12
CA GLU A 33 7.11 -12.72 11.51
C GLU A 33 7.40 -11.22 11.40
N LYS A 34 6.72 -10.50 10.49
CA LYS A 34 6.85 -9.05 10.34
C LYS A 34 5.51 -8.35 10.17
N ILE A 35 5.32 -7.22 10.84
CA ILE A 35 4.14 -6.38 10.65
C ILE A 35 4.54 -4.96 10.28
N GLY A 36 3.88 -4.43 9.27
CA GLY A 36 4.02 -3.06 8.82
C GLY A 36 2.84 -2.19 9.28
N ILE A 37 3.14 -1.11 9.98
CA ILE A 37 2.18 -0.06 10.34
C ILE A 37 2.24 1.00 9.25
N SER A 38 1.22 1.05 8.39
CA SER A 38 1.22 1.80 7.14
C SER A 38 0.05 2.78 7.06
N ASP A 39 -0.19 3.52 8.14
CA ASP A 39 -1.24 4.53 8.20
C ASP A 39 -1.17 5.51 7.02
N HIS A 40 -2.33 6.03 6.60
CA HIS A 40 -2.48 6.96 5.47
C HIS A 40 -1.60 8.20 5.62
N GLY A 41 -0.95 8.61 4.53
CA GLY A 41 -0.08 9.78 4.50
C GLY A 41 -0.78 11.10 4.84
N TYR A 42 0.01 12.08 5.28
CA TYR A 42 -0.48 13.30 5.93
C TYR A 42 -1.21 14.28 5.00
N LYS A 43 -1.09 14.13 3.67
CA LYS A 43 -1.76 15.00 2.69
C LYS A 43 -3.10 14.43 2.22
N HIS A 44 -3.85 13.87 3.17
CA HIS A 44 -5.21 13.42 2.95
C HIS A 44 -6.19 14.25 3.80
N ILE A 45 -7.26 14.78 3.17
CA ILE A 45 -8.15 15.77 3.80
C ILE A 45 -8.95 15.28 5.02
N ALA A 46 -9.22 13.98 5.12
CA ALA A 46 -10.10 13.43 6.15
C ALA A 46 -9.38 12.51 7.15
N TYR A 47 -8.62 11.55 6.64
CA TYR A 47 -8.05 10.47 7.45
C TYR A 47 -6.52 10.32 7.37
N GLY A 48 -5.79 11.32 6.89
CA GLY A 48 -4.33 11.25 6.91
C GLY A 48 -3.76 11.33 8.32
N VAL A 49 -2.62 10.67 8.55
CA VAL A 49 -1.87 10.82 9.80
C VAL A 49 -1.49 12.29 10.01
N LYS A 50 -1.56 12.76 11.25
CA LYS A 50 -1.01 14.08 11.58
C LYS A 50 0.50 14.03 11.43
N TYR A 51 1.09 15.01 10.75
CA TYR A 51 2.53 15.07 10.48
C TYR A 51 3.39 14.84 11.74
N ASP A 52 3.06 15.51 12.85
CA ASP A 52 3.81 15.39 14.12
C ASP A 52 3.62 14.05 14.85
N ASN A 53 2.63 13.25 14.46
CA ASN A 53 2.44 11.92 15.04
C ASN A 53 3.36 10.86 14.43
N ILE A 54 3.95 11.08 13.25
CA ILE A 54 4.84 10.11 12.61
C ILE A 54 6.06 9.81 13.50
N ALA A 55 6.63 10.85 14.12
CA ALA A 55 7.73 10.67 15.08
C ALA A 55 7.30 9.86 16.32
N LYS A 56 6.07 10.06 16.80
CA LYS A 56 5.52 9.29 17.93
C LYS A 56 5.29 7.83 17.56
N MET A 57 4.82 7.56 16.34
CA MET A 57 4.68 6.20 15.83
C MET A 57 6.03 5.49 15.76
N ARG A 58 7.08 6.17 15.28
CA ARG A 58 8.46 5.63 15.28
C ARG A 58 8.93 5.28 16.68
N GLU A 59 8.82 6.21 17.62
CA GLU A 59 9.20 5.98 19.02
C GLU A 59 8.40 4.82 19.66
N GLU A 60 7.10 4.73 19.38
CA GLU A 60 6.24 3.65 19.86
C GLU A 60 6.66 2.31 19.26
N ILE A 61 6.96 2.24 17.96
CA ILE A 61 7.43 1.03 17.29
C ILE A 61 8.81 0.60 17.81
N ASP A 62 9.74 1.52 18.05
CA ASP A 62 11.05 1.20 18.63
C ASP A 62 10.90 0.52 20.00
N ARG A 63 10.08 1.10 20.87
CA ARG A 63 9.75 0.52 22.18
C ARG A 63 9.07 -0.85 22.05
N LEU A 64 8.20 -1.03 21.06
CA LEU A 64 7.49 -2.29 20.86
C LEU A 64 8.41 -3.38 20.29
N ASN A 65 9.36 -3.05 19.43
CA ASN A 65 10.38 -3.99 18.95
C ASN A 65 11.24 -4.52 20.09
N GLU A 66 11.59 -3.68 21.08
CA GLU A 66 12.27 -4.15 22.30
C GLU A 66 11.38 -5.07 23.16
N LYS A 67 10.08 -4.78 23.22
CA LYS A 67 9.11 -5.51 24.04
C LYS A 67 8.71 -6.86 23.44
N TYR A 68 8.68 -6.98 22.11
CA TYR A 68 8.20 -8.14 21.36
C TYR A 68 9.27 -8.65 20.38
N PRO A 69 10.39 -9.21 20.87
CA PRO A 69 11.51 -9.63 20.01
C PRO A 69 11.17 -10.78 19.04
N GLU A 70 10.02 -11.44 19.19
CA GLU A 70 9.53 -12.49 18.31
C GLU A 70 8.94 -11.99 16.98
N ILE A 71 8.69 -10.68 16.83
CA ILE A 71 8.12 -10.07 15.62
C ILE A 71 8.88 -8.80 15.26
N GLU A 72 9.15 -8.59 13.97
CA GLU A 72 9.72 -7.35 13.46
C GLU A 72 8.60 -6.36 13.14
N ILE A 73 8.60 -5.21 13.81
CA ILE A 73 7.59 -4.17 13.65
C ILE A 73 8.21 -3.03 12.83
N LEU A 74 7.60 -2.74 11.68
CA LEU A 74 8.08 -1.78 10.71
C LEU A 74 7.16 -0.56 10.65
N LEU A 75 7.76 0.63 10.58
CA LEU A 75 7.04 1.85 10.27
C LEU A 75 6.99 2.06 8.76
N GLY A 76 5.84 1.76 8.16
CA GLY A 76 5.52 2.13 6.79
C GLY A 76 4.70 3.41 6.70
N MET A 77 4.32 3.77 5.49
CA MET A 77 3.26 4.75 5.26
C MET A 77 2.56 4.45 3.94
N GLU A 78 1.23 4.42 3.95
CA GLU A 78 0.43 4.40 2.72
C GLU A 78 0.32 5.82 2.17
N CYS A 79 1.26 6.14 1.29
CA CYS A 79 1.41 7.46 0.72
C CYS A 79 0.33 7.73 -0.33
N ASN A 80 -0.17 8.95 -0.35
CA ASN A 80 -1.06 9.44 -1.39
C ASN A 80 -0.24 9.81 -2.64
N ILE A 81 -0.61 9.30 -3.80
CA ILE A 81 -0.12 9.83 -5.09
C ILE A 81 -0.88 11.14 -5.39
N LEU A 82 -0.14 12.26 -5.46
CA LEU A 82 -0.72 13.61 -5.48
C LEU A 82 -0.88 14.20 -6.88
N ASP A 83 -0.08 13.74 -7.86
CA ASP A 83 -0.13 14.22 -9.24
C ASP A 83 0.52 13.27 -10.26
N ASP A 84 0.42 13.63 -11.55
CA ASP A 84 1.07 12.91 -12.66
C ASP A 84 2.59 13.14 -12.78
N LYS A 85 3.24 13.79 -11.81
CA LYS A 85 4.72 13.88 -11.73
C LYS A 85 5.29 12.86 -10.73
N GLY A 86 4.43 12.08 -10.07
CA GLY A 86 4.87 11.08 -9.09
C GLY A 86 5.16 11.67 -7.72
N ASN A 87 4.66 12.87 -7.41
CA ASN A 87 4.77 13.40 -6.06
C ASN A 87 3.91 12.56 -5.10
N ILE A 88 4.54 12.04 -4.05
CA ILE A 88 3.89 11.39 -2.92
C ILE A 88 4.03 12.25 -1.67
N ASP A 89 3.25 11.97 -0.63
CA ASP A 89 3.28 12.72 0.63
C ASP A 89 4.35 12.23 1.62
N VAL A 90 5.57 12.11 1.12
CA VAL A 90 6.80 11.88 1.90
C VAL A 90 7.76 13.02 1.63
N ASP A 91 8.22 13.69 2.69
CA ASP A 91 9.36 14.60 2.60
C ASP A 91 10.62 13.98 3.19
N TYR A 92 11.73 14.72 3.11
CA TYR A 92 13.03 14.24 3.61
C TYR A 92 13.03 13.91 5.11
N LYS A 93 12.23 14.60 5.93
CA LYS A 93 12.18 14.31 7.37
C LYS A 93 11.44 13.00 7.61
N ILE A 94 10.30 12.82 6.95
CA ILE A 94 9.51 11.58 7.03
C ILE A 94 10.31 10.39 6.50
N SER A 95 10.99 10.52 5.34
CA SER A 95 11.72 9.40 4.74
C SER A 95 12.86 8.87 5.61
N LYS A 96 13.37 9.65 6.57
CA LYS A 96 14.36 9.19 7.55
C LYS A 96 13.79 8.39 8.72
N MET A 97 12.47 8.39 8.89
CA MET A 97 11.78 7.66 9.96
C MET A 97 11.12 6.37 9.46
N LEU A 98 10.75 6.32 8.17
CA LEU A 98 10.08 5.17 7.57
C LEU A 98 11.06 4.05 7.23
N ASP A 99 10.65 2.82 7.48
CA ASP A 99 11.34 1.60 7.06
C ASP A 99 11.00 1.23 5.60
N TYR A 100 9.80 1.59 5.13
CA TYR A 100 9.39 1.45 3.74
C TYR A 100 8.28 2.45 3.36
N THR A 101 8.11 2.68 2.06
CA THR A 101 6.97 3.44 1.53
C THR A 101 6.12 2.56 0.63
N MET A 102 4.81 2.72 0.74
CA MET A 102 3.86 2.19 -0.24
C MET A 102 2.99 3.34 -0.72
N ALA A 103 2.45 3.27 -1.93
CA ALA A 103 1.71 4.40 -2.48
C ALA A 103 0.54 3.94 -3.35
N GLY A 104 -0.56 4.67 -3.23
CA GLY A 104 -1.80 4.42 -3.95
C GLY A 104 -2.54 5.72 -4.23
N TYR A 105 -3.64 5.58 -4.96
CA TYR A 105 -4.52 6.70 -5.25
C TYR A 105 -5.72 6.70 -4.30
N HIS A 106 -5.94 7.82 -3.60
CA HIS A 106 -7.03 7.95 -2.62
C HIS A 106 -7.94 9.13 -2.95
N PHE A 107 -9.25 8.93 -2.79
CA PHE A 107 -10.21 10.02 -2.84
C PHE A 107 -10.02 10.91 -1.62
N GLY A 108 -9.62 12.17 -1.85
CA GLY A 108 -9.29 13.11 -0.78
C GLY A 108 -7.80 13.38 -0.61
N SER A 109 -6.94 12.76 -1.41
CA SER A 109 -5.54 13.17 -1.57
C SER A 109 -5.45 14.61 -2.09
N MET A 110 -4.53 15.40 -1.52
CA MET A 110 -4.38 16.82 -1.86
C MET A 110 -3.61 17.01 -3.17
N PRO A 111 -4.26 17.46 -4.26
CA PRO A 111 -3.59 17.69 -5.53
C PRO A 111 -2.62 18.87 -5.45
N THR A 112 -1.54 18.81 -6.22
CA THR A 112 -0.48 19.85 -6.24
C THR A 112 -0.74 21.00 -7.24
N SER A 113 -1.75 20.88 -8.10
CA SER A 113 -2.03 21.82 -9.18
C SER A 113 -3.51 21.81 -9.60
N ILE A 114 -3.96 22.80 -10.36
CA ILE A 114 -5.31 22.83 -10.92
C ILE A 114 -5.56 21.62 -11.83
N LYS A 115 -4.57 21.24 -12.64
CA LYS A 115 -4.66 20.05 -13.52
C LYS A 115 -4.87 18.78 -12.72
N SER A 116 -4.09 18.57 -11.66
CA SER A 116 -4.25 17.40 -10.80
C SER A 116 -5.58 17.45 -10.04
N ALA A 117 -6.02 18.61 -9.58
CA ALA A 117 -7.32 18.76 -8.93
C ALA A 117 -8.51 18.38 -9.84
N LEU A 118 -8.46 18.76 -11.13
CA LEU A 118 -9.47 18.37 -12.10
C LEU A 118 -9.50 16.86 -12.33
N ASN A 119 -8.33 16.23 -12.52
CA ASN A 119 -8.25 14.77 -12.66
C ASN A 119 -8.72 14.05 -11.39
N HIS A 120 -8.40 14.59 -10.21
CA HIS A 120 -8.88 14.02 -8.96
C HIS A 120 -10.41 14.07 -8.85
N THR A 121 -10.99 15.18 -9.28
CA THR A 121 -12.45 15.37 -9.35
C THR A 121 -13.09 14.40 -10.34
N PHE A 122 -12.51 14.22 -11.52
CA PHE A 122 -13.03 13.29 -12.52
C PHE A 122 -12.94 11.83 -12.09
N ASN A 123 -11.86 11.43 -11.42
CA ASN A 123 -11.74 10.11 -10.78
C ASN A 123 -12.84 9.93 -9.71
N TYR A 124 -13.05 10.92 -8.84
CA TYR A 124 -14.11 10.90 -7.83
C TYR A 124 -15.51 10.77 -8.44
N LEU A 125 -15.77 11.48 -9.54
CA LEU A 125 -17.01 11.38 -10.32
C LEU A 125 -17.09 10.11 -11.20
N ARG A 126 -16.05 9.27 -11.19
CA ARG A 126 -15.95 8.00 -11.93
C ARG A 126 -16.21 8.16 -13.43
N ILE A 127 -15.72 9.24 -14.01
CA ILE A 127 -15.86 9.51 -15.45
C ILE A 127 -14.89 8.60 -16.21
N LYS A 128 -15.41 7.45 -16.66
CA LYS A 128 -14.63 6.40 -17.32
C LYS A 128 -13.85 6.93 -18.52
N GLY A 129 -12.59 6.51 -18.64
CA GLY A 129 -11.72 6.81 -19.78
C GLY A 129 -11.08 8.20 -19.77
N HIS A 130 -11.56 9.15 -18.94
CA HIS A 130 -11.05 10.53 -18.98
C HIS A 130 -9.73 10.76 -18.23
N CYS A 131 -9.35 9.86 -17.32
CA CYS A 131 -8.15 10.04 -16.47
C CYS A 131 -7.14 8.89 -16.56
N LYS A 132 -7.40 7.86 -17.37
CA LYS A 132 -6.59 6.62 -17.34
C LYS A 132 -5.12 6.87 -17.68
N ASP A 133 -4.85 7.66 -18.71
CA ASP A 133 -3.48 8.06 -19.09
C ASP A 133 -2.81 8.89 -17.99
N TYR A 134 -3.56 9.80 -17.35
CA TYR A 134 -3.07 10.63 -16.25
C TYR A 134 -2.71 9.77 -15.04
N ASN A 135 -3.61 8.88 -14.61
CA ASN A 135 -3.41 8.00 -13.46
C ASN A 135 -2.25 7.03 -13.71
N THR A 136 -2.15 6.49 -14.93
CA THR A 136 -1.05 5.59 -15.30
C THR A 136 0.29 6.30 -15.21
N ARG A 137 0.40 7.52 -15.75
CA ARG A 137 1.61 8.36 -15.59
C ARG A 137 1.89 8.69 -14.12
N ALA A 138 0.86 8.97 -13.32
CA ALA A 138 1.03 9.28 -11.90
C ALA A 138 1.64 8.11 -11.14
N VAL A 139 1.13 6.89 -11.34
CA VAL A 139 1.66 5.69 -10.69
C VAL A 139 3.06 5.35 -11.20
N ILE A 140 3.30 5.39 -12.52
CA ILE A 140 4.63 5.13 -13.09
C ILE A 140 5.65 6.13 -12.55
N ASN A 141 5.35 7.43 -12.58
CA ASN A 141 6.27 8.43 -12.07
C ASN A 141 6.46 8.32 -10.55
N ALA A 142 5.45 7.85 -9.80
CA ALA A 142 5.62 7.57 -8.37
C ALA A 142 6.62 6.43 -8.14
N ILE A 143 6.57 5.37 -8.96
CA ILE A 143 7.55 4.27 -8.95
C ILE A 143 8.95 4.77 -9.36
N GLU A 144 9.05 5.58 -10.43
CA GLU A 144 10.35 5.96 -10.98
C GLU A 144 11.09 7.03 -10.14
N ASN A 145 10.34 7.92 -9.47
CA ASN A 145 10.90 9.08 -8.78
C ASN A 145 11.04 8.90 -7.26
N ASN A 146 10.59 7.79 -6.69
CA ASN A 146 10.63 7.53 -5.25
C ASN A 146 11.19 6.13 -4.97
N ASP A 147 11.70 5.91 -3.76
CA ASP A 147 12.06 4.57 -3.27
C ASP A 147 10.80 3.85 -2.78
N LEU A 148 10.01 3.38 -3.75
CA LEU A 148 8.68 2.83 -3.53
C LEU A 148 8.73 1.31 -3.42
N PHE A 149 8.37 0.78 -2.25
CA PHE A 149 8.38 -0.65 -1.99
C PHE A 149 7.15 -1.35 -2.61
N ILE A 150 5.96 -0.78 -2.44
CA ILE A 150 4.69 -1.39 -2.88
C ILE A 150 3.79 -0.33 -3.54
N VAL A 151 3.18 -0.66 -4.68
CA VAL A 151 1.99 0.06 -5.16
C VAL A 151 0.75 -0.57 -4.52
N THR A 152 0.03 0.19 -3.68
CA THR A 152 -1.18 -0.31 -3.00
C THR A 152 -2.36 -0.37 -3.95
N HIS A 153 -3.15 -1.45 -3.83
CA HIS A 153 -4.39 -1.74 -4.59
C HIS A 153 -4.46 -1.09 -6.00
N PRO A 154 -3.52 -1.38 -6.92
CA PRO A 154 -3.27 -0.56 -8.10
C PRO A 154 -4.48 -0.49 -9.05
N GLY A 155 -4.91 0.73 -9.34
CA GLY A 155 -6.10 1.00 -10.14
C GLY A 155 -7.39 1.13 -9.33
N ASP A 156 -7.35 0.99 -8.00
CA ASP A 156 -8.45 1.41 -7.12
C ASP A 156 -8.61 2.93 -7.18
N LYS A 157 -9.86 3.42 -7.16
CA LYS A 157 -10.25 4.85 -7.21
C LYS A 157 -9.75 5.66 -8.42
N GLY A 158 -8.85 5.13 -9.25
CA GLY A 158 -8.38 5.72 -10.49
C GLY A 158 -7.85 4.64 -11.44
N ASP A 159 -8.55 4.38 -12.54
CA ASP A 159 -8.17 3.36 -13.51
C ASP A 159 -6.77 3.60 -14.09
N VAL A 160 -6.01 2.53 -14.32
CA VAL A 160 -4.67 2.54 -14.93
C VAL A 160 -4.52 1.49 -16.02
N TYR A 161 -3.56 1.65 -16.92
CA TYR A 161 -3.07 0.54 -17.76
C TYR A 161 -2.11 -0.30 -16.93
N ILE A 162 -2.65 -1.39 -16.36
CA ILE A 162 -1.91 -2.17 -15.37
C ILE A 162 -0.65 -2.84 -15.93
N ASP A 163 -0.61 -3.12 -17.23
CA ASP A 163 0.58 -3.68 -17.89
C ASP A 163 1.73 -2.67 -17.98
N GLU A 164 1.43 -1.37 -18.16
CA GLU A 164 2.44 -0.31 -18.11
C GLU A 164 2.97 -0.11 -16.69
N VAL A 165 2.06 -0.09 -15.69
CA VAL A 165 2.43 -0.02 -14.27
C VAL A 165 3.29 -1.22 -13.87
N ALA A 166 2.93 -2.43 -14.28
CA ALA A 166 3.68 -3.64 -13.97
C ALA A 166 5.08 -3.65 -14.59
N LYS A 167 5.25 -3.13 -15.81
CA LYS A 167 6.57 -2.97 -16.45
C LYS A 167 7.45 -2.01 -15.66
N ALA A 168 6.91 -0.88 -15.22
CA ALA A 168 7.63 0.08 -14.38
C ALA A 168 8.00 -0.55 -13.03
N ALA A 169 7.06 -1.22 -12.38
CA ALA A 169 7.25 -1.90 -11.10
C ALA A 169 8.36 -2.97 -11.18
N ALA A 170 8.32 -3.85 -12.20
CA ALA A 170 9.34 -4.87 -12.43
C ALA A 170 10.74 -4.27 -12.67
N LYS A 171 10.83 -3.16 -13.41
CA LYS A 171 12.11 -2.48 -13.68
C LYS A 171 12.72 -1.84 -12.43
N HIS A 172 11.89 -1.42 -11.48
CA HIS A 172 12.30 -0.69 -10.28
C HIS A 172 12.28 -1.54 -8.99
N ASN A 173 11.99 -2.85 -9.10
CA ASN A 173 11.81 -3.77 -7.97
C ASN A 173 10.71 -3.34 -6.99
N THR A 174 9.68 -2.66 -7.49
CA THR A 174 8.47 -2.33 -6.72
C THR A 174 7.45 -3.46 -6.84
N LEU A 175 6.84 -3.85 -5.74
CA LEU A 175 5.83 -4.91 -5.69
C LEU A 175 4.44 -4.36 -6.03
N LEU A 176 3.58 -5.19 -6.62
CA LEU A 176 2.16 -4.87 -6.76
C LEU A 176 1.33 -5.58 -5.70
N GLU A 177 0.46 -4.83 -5.03
CA GLU A 177 -0.42 -5.38 -4.00
C GLU A 177 -1.65 -6.09 -4.58
N ILE A 178 -1.91 -7.29 -4.08
CA ILE A 178 -3.21 -7.96 -4.15
C ILE A 178 -3.86 -7.79 -2.78
N ASN A 179 -4.90 -6.96 -2.71
CA ASN A 179 -5.46 -6.45 -1.47
C ASN A 179 -6.76 -7.18 -1.09
N SER A 180 -6.96 -7.48 0.20
CA SER A 180 -8.15 -8.18 0.71
C SER A 180 -9.42 -7.31 0.82
N HIS A 181 -9.30 -5.98 0.87
CA HIS A 181 -10.45 -5.07 0.96
C HIS A 181 -10.87 -4.56 -0.41
N HIS A 182 -9.91 -4.23 -1.27
CA HIS A 182 -10.15 -3.67 -2.60
C HIS A 182 -10.44 -4.75 -3.66
N GLY A 183 -11.01 -4.34 -4.80
CA GLY A 183 -11.27 -5.22 -5.95
C GLY A 183 -10.11 -5.30 -6.95
N ASN A 184 -9.12 -4.44 -6.76
CA ASN A 184 -7.90 -4.34 -7.54
C ASN A 184 -6.70 -4.76 -6.67
N LEU A 185 -5.71 -5.49 -7.17
CA LEU A 185 -5.66 -6.16 -8.48
C LEU A 185 -6.74 -7.23 -8.65
N SER A 186 -7.44 -7.22 -9.78
CA SER A 186 -8.41 -8.25 -10.14
C SER A 186 -7.75 -9.44 -10.83
N VAL A 187 -8.46 -10.57 -10.92
CA VAL A 187 -8.03 -11.77 -11.66
C VAL A 187 -7.66 -11.45 -13.11
N GLU A 188 -8.45 -10.61 -13.78
CA GLU A 188 -8.17 -10.18 -15.17
C GLU A 188 -6.86 -9.38 -15.25
N GLN A 189 -6.64 -8.47 -14.30
CA GLN A 189 -5.43 -7.64 -14.25
C GLN A 189 -4.20 -8.50 -13.95
N ILE A 190 -4.27 -9.45 -13.02
CA ILE A 190 -3.18 -10.38 -12.72
C ILE A 190 -2.84 -11.22 -13.95
N ASN A 191 -3.85 -11.76 -14.64
CA ASN A 191 -3.63 -12.54 -15.86
C ASN A 191 -2.91 -11.76 -16.97
N LYS A 192 -3.08 -10.44 -17.02
CA LYS A 192 -2.37 -9.56 -17.97
C LYS A 192 -0.90 -9.37 -17.61
N VAL A 193 -0.54 -9.42 -16.32
CA VAL A 193 0.79 -8.97 -15.85
C VAL A 193 1.66 -10.06 -15.22
N LYS A 194 1.10 -11.22 -14.85
CA LYS A 194 1.83 -12.30 -14.16
C LYS A 194 3.05 -12.86 -14.92
N ASN A 195 3.12 -12.63 -16.23
CA ASN A 195 4.24 -13.08 -17.08
C ASN A 195 5.24 -11.96 -17.44
N ILE A 196 5.07 -10.75 -16.90
CA ILE A 196 5.92 -9.57 -17.19
C ILE A 196 7.15 -9.54 -16.28
N GLY A 197 7.25 -10.44 -15.28
CA GLY A 197 8.35 -10.48 -14.32
C GLY A 197 8.16 -9.54 -13.13
N VAL A 198 6.95 -9.01 -12.92
CA VAL A 198 6.60 -8.27 -11.71
C VAL A 198 6.34 -9.24 -10.55
N GLU A 199 6.66 -8.79 -9.35
CA GLU A 199 6.46 -9.54 -8.11
C GLU A 199 5.31 -8.92 -7.32
N PHE A 200 4.68 -9.73 -6.47
CA PHE A 200 3.44 -9.37 -5.77
C PHE A 200 3.61 -9.42 -4.25
N VAL A 201 2.71 -8.73 -3.57
CA VAL A 201 2.52 -8.81 -2.12
C VAL A 201 1.03 -8.98 -1.84
N ILE A 202 0.66 -9.74 -0.81
CA ILE A 202 -0.72 -9.78 -0.33
C ILE A 202 -0.88 -8.85 0.88
N GLY A 203 -1.89 -7.97 0.83
CA GLY A 203 -2.14 -6.98 1.89
C GLY A 203 -3.48 -7.23 2.57
N SER A 204 -3.50 -7.22 3.91
CA SER A 204 -4.75 -7.36 4.65
C SER A 204 -5.54 -6.06 4.62
N ASP A 205 -4.87 -4.90 4.57
CA ASP A 205 -5.46 -3.57 4.65
C ASP A 205 -6.31 -3.40 5.93
N ALA A 206 -5.77 -3.93 7.02
CA ALA A 206 -6.50 -4.07 8.27
C ALA A 206 -6.74 -2.70 8.93
N HIS A 207 -7.99 -2.27 8.94
CA HIS A 207 -8.45 -1.09 9.68
C HIS A 207 -8.95 -1.41 11.09
N THR A 208 -8.91 -2.68 11.50
CA THR A 208 -9.17 -3.12 12.87
C THR A 208 -8.21 -4.25 13.21
N PRO A 209 -7.79 -4.43 14.48
CA PRO A 209 -6.79 -5.44 14.83
C PRO A 209 -7.18 -6.85 14.41
N ASN A 210 -8.46 -7.21 14.52
CA ASN A 210 -8.96 -8.54 14.14
C ASN A 210 -8.74 -8.90 12.66
N ASN A 211 -8.62 -7.87 11.79
CA ASN A 211 -8.38 -8.07 10.36
C ASN A 211 -6.90 -8.22 10.01
N VAL A 212 -5.96 -7.93 10.92
CA VAL A 212 -4.52 -8.10 10.69
C VAL A 212 -4.24 -9.53 10.25
N GLY A 213 -3.51 -9.73 9.16
CA GLY A 213 -3.22 -11.05 8.60
C GLY A 213 -4.40 -11.74 7.90
N ASN A 214 -5.53 -11.06 7.67
CA ASN A 214 -6.63 -11.62 6.88
C ASN A 214 -6.36 -11.44 5.38
N PHE A 215 -5.80 -12.47 4.75
CA PHE A 215 -5.49 -12.50 3.32
C PHE A 215 -6.44 -13.36 2.49
N GLU A 216 -7.58 -13.80 3.05
CA GLU A 216 -8.44 -14.80 2.42
C GLU A 216 -8.81 -14.42 0.97
N LYS A 217 -9.37 -13.22 0.79
CA LYS A 217 -9.78 -12.70 -0.52
C LYS A 217 -8.59 -12.48 -1.46
N ALA A 218 -7.47 -11.94 -0.96
CA ALA A 218 -6.27 -11.75 -1.78
C ALA A 218 -5.70 -13.07 -2.30
N LEU A 219 -5.69 -14.11 -1.44
CA LEU A 219 -5.25 -15.45 -1.81
C LEU A 219 -6.23 -16.13 -2.78
N GLU A 220 -7.53 -15.94 -2.61
CA GLU A 220 -8.54 -16.43 -3.56
C GLU A 220 -8.34 -15.84 -4.95
N ILE A 221 -8.17 -14.51 -5.05
CA ILE A 221 -7.87 -13.81 -6.30
C ILE A 221 -6.61 -14.38 -6.96
N ALA A 222 -5.54 -14.57 -6.17
CA ALA A 222 -4.28 -15.11 -6.69
C ALA A 222 -4.43 -16.57 -7.19
N LYS A 223 -5.21 -17.41 -6.50
CA LYS A 223 -5.52 -18.79 -6.93
C LYS A 223 -6.32 -18.79 -8.22
N GLU A 224 -7.39 -18.00 -8.29
CA GLU A 224 -8.27 -17.93 -9.46
C GLU A 224 -7.51 -17.44 -10.70
N ALA A 225 -6.58 -16.50 -10.51
CA ALA A 225 -5.68 -16.05 -11.57
C ALA A 225 -4.62 -17.08 -11.99
N ASN A 226 -4.55 -18.25 -11.34
CA ASN A 226 -3.46 -19.21 -11.51
C ASN A 226 -2.09 -18.51 -11.44
N LEU A 227 -1.89 -17.68 -10.42
CA LEU A 227 -0.63 -17.00 -10.15
C LEU A 227 0.36 -17.99 -9.54
N ASP A 228 1.60 -18.01 -10.02
CA ASP A 228 2.67 -18.71 -9.33
C ASP A 228 2.94 -18.00 -7.99
N PHE A 229 2.64 -18.68 -6.89
CA PHE A 229 2.82 -18.16 -5.54
C PHE A 229 4.28 -17.91 -5.16
N SER A 230 5.26 -18.42 -5.92
CA SER A 230 6.67 -18.03 -5.76
C SER A 230 6.92 -16.54 -6.06
N LEU A 231 6.00 -15.89 -6.78
CA LEU A 231 6.03 -14.45 -7.07
C LEU A 231 5.49 -13.59 -5.93
N ILE A 232 4.86 -14.17 -4.90
CA ILE A 232 4.32 -13.43 -3.75
C ILE A 232 5.39 -13.37 -2.64
N LYS A 233 5.83 -12.17 -2.26
CA LYS A 233 7.05 -11.98 -1.45
C LYS A 233 6.88 -12.04 0.05
N ASN A 234 5.65 -11.95 0.56
CA ASN A 234 5.37 -12.05 1.99
C ASN A 234 4.79 -13.40 2.42
N ILE A 235 5.03 -14.46 1.63
CA ILE A 235 4.65 -15.84 1.98
C ILE A 235 5.81 -16.81 1.79
N LYS A 236 5.77 -17.93 2.50
CA LYS A 236 6.66 -19.09 2.33
C LYS A 236 5.83 -20.29 1.91
N LEU A 237 6.18 -20.96 0.81
CA LEU A 237 5.45 -22.13 0.31
C LEU A 237 5.54 -23.33 1.25
#